data_AF-A0A0Q4BII9-F1
#
_entry.id   AF-A0A0Q4BII9-F1
#
_cell.length_a   1.000
_cell.length_b   1.000
_cell.length_c   1.000
_cell.angle_alpha   90.00
_cell.angle_beta   90.00
_cell.angle_gamma   90.00
#
_symmetry.space_group_name_H-M   'P 1'
#
loop_
_entity.id
_entity.type
_entity.pdbx_description
1 polymer ?
#
loop_
_entity_poly.entity_id
_entity_poly.type
_entity_poly.pdbx_seq_one_letter_code
_entity_poly.pdbx_strand_id
1 'polypeptide(L)'
;MGKMSREPDFLPGLIVDKIVRNYHLPRPLAKLVAKLYLRGIDAQALSAVADNVSIGITFAESLDAYQAELDRFYPKLRLFDIYGSTENPLMAGQIVHGVRTLGIMTGAIIPELIPAGSPGFGAIDNDRPPRAVPWYEWKAGMKGELVVTRPGQCLPLVRYPTGDLIEVLDPFRTDRVTVFDSQIDISLPHIRVLGRTADSLDYGDQDESGNFMGVKIYSRFVNETLYGKGGVKWWELYNVRDNPARLVMVVIPEKEPLDRARFGAEIRKRLLGEQIDVPQMFEIACDLRRFDVIVLRPAAYDVIQAEIDRRVKAGRSIGQMKPKHIHKIDGMQAFREVLREKYEHELPLADDLSISPDPLLSVAEEQL
;
A
#
# COMPACT_ATOMS: atom_id res chain seq x y z
N MET A 1 12.01 -15.38 10.22
CA MET A 1 12.39 -16.59 11.00
C MET A 1 11.38 -17.71 10.83
N GLY A 2 10.07 -17.45 10.90
CA GLY A 2 9.06 -18.51 10.80
C GLY A 2 9.11 -19.35 9.50
N LYS A 3 9.40 -18.73 8.34
CA LYS A 3 9.72 -19.48 7.10
C LYS A 3 10.97 -20.35 7.25
N MET A 4 12.05 -19.78 7.80
CA MET A 4 13.33 -20.47 8.01
C MET A 4 13.21 -21.69 8.94
N SER A 5 12.26 -21.68 9.89
CA SER A 5 11.99 -22.82 10.78
C SER A 5 11.06 -23.87 10.18
N ARG A 6 10.06 -23.47 9.37
CA ARG A 6 9.02 -24.38 8.86
C ARG A 6 9.28 -24.90 7.45
N GLU A 7 10.20 -24.28 6.72
CA GLU A 7 10.63 -24.69 5.38
C GLU A 7 12.13 -25.07 5.43
N PRO A 8 12.46 -26.37 5.55
CA PRO A 8 13.83 -26.84 5.81
C PRO A 8 14.84 -26.40 4.74
N ASP A 9 14.38 -26.25 3.50
CA ASP A 9 15.22 -25.91 2.36
C ASP A 9 15.32 -24.39 2.11
N PHE A 10 14.51 -23.56 2.78
CA PHE A 10 14.43 -22.13 2.52
C PHE A 10 15.75 -21.40 2.86
N LEU A 11 16.24 -21.58 4.09
CA LEU A 11 17.48 -20.96 4.55
C LEU A 11 18.73 -21.52 3.84
N PRO A 12 18.89 -22.86 3.68
CA PRO A 12 19.96 -23.43 2.86
C PRO A 12 19.92 -22.93 1.41
N GLY A 13 18.74 -22.85 0.78
CA GLY A 13 18.57 -22.36 -0.59
C GLY A 13 19.05 -20.92 -0.75
N LEU A 14 18.60 -20.01 0.13
CA LEU A 14 19.03 -18.61 0.14
C LEU A 14 20.55 -18.44 0.25
N ILE A 15 21.20 -19.25 1.09
CA ILE A 15 22.65 -19.20 1.29
C ILE A 15 23.38 -19.75 0.05
N VAL A 16 22.92 -20.87 -0.51
CA VAL A 16 23.48 -21.44 -1.75
C VAL A 16 23.41 -20.42 -2.88
N ASP A 17 22.26 -19.79 -3.10
CA ASP A 17 22.09 -18.81 -4.17
C ASP A 17 22.95 -17.56 -3.95
N LYS A 18 23.09 -17.11 -2.69
CA LYS A 18 23.99 -15.99 -2.34
C LYS A 18 25.45 -16.35 -2.60
N ILE A 19 25.86 -17.57 -2.29
CA ILE A 19 27.24 -18.04 -2.50
C ILE A 19 27.55 -18.16 -3.99
N VAL A 20 26.66 -18.77 -4.77
CA VAL A 20 26.79 -18.89 -6.22
C VAL A 20 26.89 -17.50 -6.85
N ARG A 21 26.05 -16.55 -6.43
CA ARG A 21 26.04 -15.20 -7.01
C ARG A 21 27.27 -14.36 -6.63
N ASN A 22 27.69 -14.40 -5.37
CA ASN A 22 28.72 -13.48 -4.88
C ASN A 22 30.14 -14.04 -5.03
N TYR A 23 30.29 -15.36 -4.92
CA TYR A 23 31.60 -16.04 -4.93
C TYR A 23 31.77 -16.94 -6.15
N HIS A 24 30.78 -17.00 -7.05
CA HIS A 24 30.83 -17.75 -8.31
C HIS A 24 31.17 -19.23 -8.14
N LEU A 25 30.88 -19.79 -6.95
CA LEU A 25 31.16 -21.20 -6.67
C LEU A 25 30.15 -22.09 -7.41
N PRO A 26 30.58 -23.24 -7.95
CA PRO A 26 29.67 -24.24 -8.49
C PRO A 26 28.65 -24.67 -7.44
N ARG A 27 27.38 -24.85 -7.84
CA ARG A 27 26.27 -25.24 -6.94
C ARG A 27 26.61 -26.39 -5.96
N PRO A 28 27.31 -27.48 -6.36
CA PRO A 28 27.69 -28.54 -5.42
C PRO A 28 28.60 -28.04 -4.28
N LEU A 29 29.56 -27.18 -4.62
CA LEU A 29 30.48 -26.59 -3.65
C LEU A 29 29.78 -25.54 -2.78
N ALA A 30 28.88 -24.74 -3.37
CA ALA A 30 28.03 -23.80 -2.64
C ALA A 30 27.13 -24.50 -1.61
N LYS A 31 26.57 -25.69 -1.93
CA LYS A 31 25.83 -26.53 -0.98
C LYS A 31 26.69 -27.01 0.19
N LEU A 32 27.95 -27.37 -0.07
CA LEU A 32 28.88 -27.79 0.97
C LEU A 32 29.20 -26.63 1.92
N VAL A 33 29.52 -25.46 1.37
CA VAL A 33 29.80 -24.25 2.15
C VAL A 33 28.56 -23.82 2.94
N ALA A 34 27.36 -23.88 2.34
CA ALA A 34 26.11 -23.59 3.05
C ALA A 34 25.88 -24.53 4.24
N LYS A 35 26.13 -25.85 4.08
CA LYS A 35 26.05 -26.81 5.19
C LYS A 35 27.04 -26.48 6.32
N LEU A 36 28.25 -26.06 5.99
CA LEU A 36 29.24 -25.64 6.99
C LEU A 36 28.84 -24.33 7.67
N TYR A 37 28.33 -23.37 6.92
CA TYR A 37 27.88 -22.07 7.43
C TYR A 37 26.66 -22.20 8.36
N LEU A 38 25.76 -23.13 8.06
CA LEU A 38 24.60 -23.44 8.89
C LEU A 38 24.92 -24.36 10.08
N ARG A 39 26.17 -24.85 10.19
CA ARG A 39 26.57 -25.74 11.27
C ARG A 39 26.55 -24.97 12.59
N GLY A 40 25.62 -25.33 13.48
CA GLY A 40 25.40 -24.66 14.76
C GLY A 40 24.14 -23.80 14.82
N ILE A 41 23.40 -23.65 13.70
CA ILE A 41 22.05 -23.10 13.76
C ILE A 41 21.10 -24.19 14.27
N ASP A 42 20.51 -23.93 15.43
CA ASP A 42 19.48 -24.79 16.01
C ASP A 42 18.11 -24.45 15.40
N ALA A 43 17.70 -25.26 14.42
CA ALA A 43 16.41 -25.12 13.76
C ALA A 43 15.22 -25.36 14.72
N GLN A 44 15.40 -26.20 15.74
CA GLN A 44 14.36 -26.46 16.75
C GLN A 44 14.18 -25.24 17.65
N ALA A 45 15.27 -24.62 18.09
CA ALA A 45 15.22 -23.38 18.85
C ALA A 45 14.59 -22.25 18.03
N LEU A 46 14.94 -22.11 16.74
CA LEU A 46 14.31 -21.13 15.85
C LEU A 46 12.80 -21.35 15.68
N SER A 47 12.36 -22.61 15.54
CA SER A 47 10.93 -22.93 15.50
C SER A 47 10.25 -22.58 16.82
N ALA A 48 10.86 -22.98 17.94
CA ALA A 48 10.33 -22.69 19.26
C ALA A 48 10.20 -21.18 19.53
N VAL A 49 11.13 -20.36 19.03
CA VAL A 49 11.01 -18.91 19.07
C VAL A 49 9.83 -18.46 18.21
N ALA A 50 9.76 -18.86 16.93
CA ALA A 50 8.68 -18.46 16.03
C ALA A 50 7.28 -18.85 16.55
N ASP A 51 7.15 -20.02 17.18
CA ASP A 51 5.92 -20.54 17.75
C ASP A 51 5.48 -19.80 19.03
N ASN A 52 6.39 -19.08 19.68
CA ASN A 52 6.13 -18.38 20.94
C ASN A 52 6.21 -16.86 20.83
N VAL A 53 6.56 -16.29 19.68
CA VAL A 53 6.41 -14.84 19.47
C VAL A 53 4.92 -14.49 19.54
N SER A 54 4.55 -13.70 20.54
CA SER A 54 3.14 -13.40 20.85
C SER A 54 2.72 -11.96 20.58
N ILE A 55 3.68 -11.07 20.36
CA ILE A 55 3.45 -9.63 20.13
C ILE A 55 4.36 -9.16 19.00
N GLY A 56 3.80 -8.44 18.04
CA GLY A 56 4.53 -7.72 17.01
C GLY A 56 3.99 -6.31 16.86
N ILE A 57 4.85 -5.41 16.44
CA ILE A 57 4.53 -4.03 16.13
C ILE A 57 4.77 -3.82 14.65
N THR A 58 3.80 -3.22 13.97
CA THR A 58 3.90 -2.88 12.55
C THR A 58 3.97 -1.35 12.41
N PHE A 59 4.64 -0.90 11.35
CA PHE A 59 4.69 0.50 10.98
C PHE A 59 4.26 0.64 9.52
N ALA A 60 3.61 1.77 9.19
CA ALA A 60 3.22 2.22 7.86
C ALA A 60 1.91 1.65 7.26
N GLU A 61 1.89 0.40 6.81
CA GLU A 61 0.73 -0.19 6.11
C GLU A 61 0.14 -1.34 6.90
N SER A 62 -1.17 -1.54 6.76
CA SER A 62 -1.83 -2.72 7.31
C SER A 62 -1.17 -3.99 6.73
N LEU A 63 -0.73 -4.88 7.60
CA LEU A 63 -0.22 -6.20 7.22
C LEU A 63 -1.34 -7.22 6.95
N ASP A 64 -2.60 -6.78 6.85
CA ASP A 64 -3.77 -7.64 6.59
C ASP A 64 -3.53 -8.58 5.39
N ALA A 65 -2.88 -8.10 4.32
CA ALA A 65 -2.56 -8.90 3.13
C ALA A 65 -1.58 -10.06 3.40
N TYR A 66 -0.76 -9.94 4.43
CA TYR A 66 0.20 -10.95 4.86
C TYR A 66 -0.30 -11.77 6.05
N GLN A 67 -1.50 -11.48 6.58
CA GLN A 67 -1.99 -12.09 7.82
C GLN A 67 -2.04 -13.61 7.73
N ALA A 68 -2.54 -14.17 6.62
CA ALA A 68 -2.60 -15.62 6.43
C ALA A 68 -1.20 -16.28 6.45
N GLU A 69 -0.20 -15.58 5.93
CA GLU A 69 1.18 -16.06 5.95
C GLU A 69 1.81 -15.89 7.34
N LEU A 70 1.52 -14.78 8.02
CA LEU A 70 1.98 -14.51 9.39
C LEU A 70 1.38 -15.53 10.37
N ASP A 71 0.09 -15.83 10.29
CA ASP A 71 -0.58 -16.86 11.10
C ASP A 71 0.03 -18.24 10.86
N ARG A 72 0.35 -18.56 9.60
CA ARG A 72 1.00 -19.82 9.23
C ARG A 72 2.40 -19.97 9.84
N PHE A 73 3.14 -18.89 10.01
CA PHE A 73 4.54 -18.94 10.44
C PHE A 73 4.77 -18.49 11.89
N TYR A 74 3.78 -17.80 12.48
CA TYR A 74 3.79 -17.21 13.83
C TYR A 74 2.39 -17.29 14.46
N PRO A 75 1.93 -18.49 14.85
CA PRO A 75 0.52 -18.74 15.20
C PRO A 75 0.02 -18.01 16.45
N LYS A 76 0.93 -17.54 17.32
CA LYS A 76 0.57 -16.79 18.54
C LYS A 76 0.72 -15.28 18.38
N LEU A 77 1.20 -14.81 17.23
CA LEU A 77 1.56 -13.42 17.01
C LEU A 77 0.30 -12.55 16.95
N ARG A 78 0.26 -11.55 17.83
CA ARG A 78 -0.71 -10.46 17.79
C ARG A 78 -0.02 -9.21 17.29
N LEU A 79 -0.51 -8.65 16.20
CA LEU A 79 0.07 -7.46 15.59
C LEU A 79 -0.67 -6.22 16.07
N PHE A 80 0.10 -5.20 16.42
CA PHE A 80 -0.40 -3.90 16.79
C PHE A 80 0.16 -2.86 15.84
N ASP A 81 -0.73 -2.13 15.18
CA ASP A 81 -0.34 -1.08 14.25
C ASP A 81 0.10 0.18 15.00
N ILE A 82 1.27 0.71 14.62
CA ILE A 82 1.77 2.00 15.08
C ILE A 82 1.93 2.94 13.90
N TYR A 83 1.46 4.17 14.10
CA TYR A 83 1.60 5.27 13.18
C TYR A 83 2.48 6.36 13.77
N GLY A 84 3.45 6.81 12.98
CA GLY A 84 4.41 7.83 13.32
C GLY A 84 5.29 8.16 12.12
N SER A 85 6.15 9.16 12.30
CA SER A 85 7.08 9.65 11.28
C SER A 85 8.51 9.73 11.84
N THR A 86 9.46 10.12 11.00
CA THR A 86 10.84 10.43 11.42
C THR A 86 10.89 11.55 12.45
N GLU A 87 9.97 12.52 12.35
CA GLU A 87 9.88 13.70 13.21
C GLU A 87 9.12 13.42 14.51
N ASN A 88 8.17 12.48 14.49
CA ASN A 88 7.56 11.95 15.68
C ASN A 88 7.27 10.43 15.58
N PRO A 89 8.13 9.58 16.17
CA PRO A 89 8.06 8.13 16.01
C PRO A 89 6.77 7.46 16.51
N LEU A 90 6.03 8.12 17.40
CA LEU A 90 4.77 7.62 17.95
C LEU A 90 3.73 8.75 17.97
N MET A 91 2.82 8.72 16.98
CA MET A 91 1.70 9.65 16.88
C MET A 91 0.38 8.97 17.24
N ALA A 92 0.15 7.76 16.73
CA ALA A 92 -1.04 6.98 17.02
C ALA A 92 -0.72 5.49 17.05
N GLY A 93 -1.56 4.69 17.70
CA GLY A 93 -1.38 3.25 17.73
C GLY A 93 -2.66 2.50 18.07
N GLN A 94 -2.68 1.22 17.74
CA GLN A 94 -3.74 0.32 18.14
C GLN A 94 -3.58 -0.03 19.62
N ILE A 95 -4.56 0.38 20.44
CA ILE A 95 -4.57 0.12 21.89
C ILE A 95 -5.05 -1.30 22.19
N VAL A 96 -6.06 -1.76 21.44
CA VAL A 96 -6.69 -3.08 21.59
C VAL A 96 -6.53 -3.88 20.30
N HIS A 97 -6.03 -5.12 20.43
CA HIS A 97 -5.82 -6.02 19.31
C HIS A 97 -7.11 -6.28 18.52
N GLY A 98 -7.03 -6.27 17.19
CA GLY A 98 -8.15 -6.51 16.28
C GLY A 98 -9.01 -5.28 15.98
N VAL A 99 -8.82 -4.16 16.68
CA VAL A 99 -9.51 -2.91 16.37
C VAL A 99 -8.82 -2.21 15.19
N ARG A 100 -9.55 -1.94 14.11
CA ARG A 100 -9.02 -1.32 12.86
C ARG A 100 -8.88 0.20 12.91
N THR A 101 -8.54 0.74 14.08
CA THR A 101 -8.47 2.19 14.33
C THR A 101 -7.25 2.49 15.18
N LEU A 102 -6.65 3.65 14.98
CA LEU A 102 -5.47 4.08 15.73
C LEU A 102 -5.87 5.19 16.70
N GLY A 103 -5.62 4.98 17.99
CA GLY A 103 -5.78 6.02 19.01
C GLY A 103 -4.61 7.00 18.92
N ILE A 104 -4.89 8.28 18.69
CA ILE A 104 -3.86 9.31 18.68
C ILE A 104 -3.41 9.59 20.11
N MET A 105 -2.09 9.56 20.31
CA MET A 105 -1.45 9.83 21.59
C MET A 105 -1.41 11.35 21.83
N THR A 106 -2.52 11.93 22.29
CA THR A 106 -2.64 13.38 22.58
C THR A 106 -1.72 13.87 23.70
N GLY A 107 -1.14 12.95 24.48
CA GLY A 107 -0.05 13.26 25.42
C GLY A 107 1.32 13.45 24.75
N ALA A 108 1.52 12.94 23.53
CA ALA A 108 2.76 13.05 22.78
C ALA A 108 2.74 14.18 21.75
N ILE A 109 1.56 14.50 21.22
CA ILE A 109 1.33 15.56 20.23
C ILE A 109 0.07 16.35 20.55
N ILE A 110 0.01 17.58 20.05
CA ILE A 110 -1.22 18.35 19.92
C ILE A 110 -1.64 18.24 18.44
N PRO A 111 -2.62 17.38 18.12
CA PRO A 111 -3.08 17.20 16.75
C PRO A 111 -4.13 18.24 16.38
N GLU A 112 -4.06 18.71 15.13
CA GLU A 112 -5.08 19.51 14.45
C GLU A 112 -5.37 18.86 13.10
N LEU A 113 -6.52 19.19 12.50
CA LEU A 113 -6.94 18.67 11.20
C LEU A 113 -7.24 19.82 10.26
N ILE A 114 -6.57 19.90 9.11
CA ILE A 114 -6.96 20.80 8.03
C ILE A 114 -8.03 20.07 7.20
N PRO A 115 -9.32 20.52 7.21
CA PRO A 115 -10.37 19.81 6.50
C PRO A 115 -10.10 19.70 5.00
N ALA A 116 -10.44 18.56 4.40
CA ALA A 116 -10.39 18.37 2.95
C ALA A 116 -11.29 19.41 2.26
N GLY A 117 -10.76 20.15 1.29
CA GLY A 117 -11.49 21.22 0.58
C GLY A 117 -11.31 22.64 1.16
N SER A 118 -10.48 22.81 2.19
CA SER A 118 -10.12 24.14 2.69
C SER A 118 -9.28 24.92 1.68
N PRO A 119 -9.42 26.25 1.56
CA PRO A 119 -8.49 27.09 0.80
C PRO A 119 -7.07 26.90 1.36
N GLY A 120 -6.09 26.56 0.51
CA GLY A 120 -4.71 26.26 0.94
C GLY A 120 -4.47 24.81 1.39
N PHE A 121 -5.42 23.89 1.17
CA PHE A 121 -5.16 22.46 1.32
C PHE A 121 -4.05 22.01 0.35
N GLY A 122 -2.95 21.44 0.86
CA GLY A 122 -1.81 21.00 0.05
C GLY A 122 -0.75 22.07 -0.26
N ALA A 123 -0.94 23.34 0.11
CA ALA A 123 0.02 24.42 -0.10
C ALA A 123 0.18 25.30 1.15
N ILE A 124 1.41 25.56 1.57
CA ILE A 124 1.70 26.48 2.69
C ILE A 124 1.64 27.91 2.16
N ASP A 125 0.47 28.54 2.22
CA ASP A 125 0.34 30.00 2.09
C ASP A 125 0.66 30.64 3.46
N ASN A 126 1.82 31.28 3.57
CA ASN A 126 2.26 31.96 4.81
C ASN A 126 1.38 33.17 5.16
N ASP A 127 0.69 33.77 4.18
CA ASP A 127 -0.16 34.95 4.38
C ASP A 127 -1.59 34.55 4.79
N ARG A 128 -2.01 33.30 4.51
CA ARG A 128 -3.31 32.74 4.88
C ARG A 128 -3.18 31.28 5.30
N PRO A 129 -2.68 31.00 6.52
CA PRO A 129 -2.52 29.63 6.98
C PRO A 129 -3.88 28.92 7.01
N PRO A 130 -3.97 27.67 6.51
CA PRO A 130 -5.22 26.92 6.49
C PRO A 130 -5.80 26.81 7.90
N ARG A 131 -7.12 26.97 8.01
CA ARG A 131 -7.85 26.90 9.28
C ARG A 131 -7.94 25.44 9.72
N ALA A 132 -6.98 25.02 10.55
CA ALA A 132 -6.98 23.71 11.17
C ALA A 132 -8.02 23.67 12.32
N VAL A 133 -8.67 22.52 12.48
CA VAL A 133 -9.61 22.22 13.56
C VAL A 133 -8.87 21.44 14.64
N PRO A 134 -8.83 21.93 15.89
CA PRO A 134 -8.14 21.23 16.97
C PRO A 134 -8.87 19.93 17.35
N TRP A 135 -8.14 18.97 17.88
CA TRP A 135 -8.65 17.61 18.12
C TRP A 135 -9.88 17.50 19.03
N TYR A 136 -10.02 18.40 20.00
CA TYR A 136 -11.16 18.41 20.91
C TYR A 136 -12.46 18.91 20.25
N GLU A 137 -12.38 19.45 19.02
CA GLU A 137 -13.53 19.84 18.20
C GLU A 137 -13.83 18.84 17.07
N TRP A 138 -13.06 17.75 16.98
CA TRP A 138 -13.26 16.75 15.94
C TRP A 138 -14.61 16.03 16.07
N LYS A 139 -15.15 15.67 14.91
CA LYS A 139 -16.39 14.91 14.77
C LYS A 139 -16.11 13.65 13.95
N ALA A 140 -16.84 12.58 14.25
CA ALA A 140 -16.80 11.37 13.44
C ALA A 140 -17.09 11.69 11.96
N GLY A 141 -16.31 11.10 11.05
CA GLY A 141 -16.38 11.31 9.61
C GLY A 141 -15.59 12.53 9.10
N MET A 142 -14.99 13.35 9.97
CA MET A 142 -14.11 14.43 9.51
C MET A 142 -12.88 13.86 8.79
N LYS A 143 -12.59 14.38 7.59
CA LYS A 143 -11.44 14.01 6.76
C LYS A 143 -10.57 15.21 6.51
N GLY A 144 -9.25 15.05 6.57
CA GLY A 144 -8.33 16.16 6.39
C GLY A 144 -6.87 15.80 6.61
N GLU A 145 -5.99 16.77 6.37
CA GLU A 145 -4.55 16.62 6.60
C GLU A 145 -4.25 16.78 8.09
N LEU A 146 -3.49 15.83 8.64
CA LEU A 146 -3.04 15.86 10.01
C LEU A 146 -1.92 16.89 10.17
N VAL A 147 -2.14 17.82 11.09
CA VAL A 147 -1.16 18.80 11.53
C VAL A 147 -0.78 18.47 12.96
N VAL A 148 0.51 18.51 13.27
CA VAL A 148 1.01 18.16 14.61
C VAL A 148 1.84 19.27 15.20
N THR A 149 1.61 19.52 16.48
CA THR A 149 2.51 20.32 17.32
C THR A 149 3.10 19.41 18.38
N ARG A 150 4.42 19.46 18.60
CA ARG A 150 5.07 18.73 19.67
C ARG A 150 6.28 19.47 20.24
N PRO A 151 6.56 19.31 21.54
CA PRO A 151 7.82 19.73 22.11
C PRO A 151 8.96 18.89 21.49
N GLY A 152 10.01 19.56 21.03
CA GLY A 152 11.21 18.91 20.52
C GLY A 152 12.26 18.79 21.63
N GLN A 153 13.10 17.74 21.56
CA GLN A 153 14.36 17.71 22.33
C GLN A 153 15.49 18.49 21.61
N CYS A 154 15.37 18.72 20.28
CA CYS A 154 16.32 19.52 19.49
C CYS A 154 15.65 20.59 18.59
N LEU A 155 14.48 20.33 18.01
CA LEU A 155 13.66 21.32 17.28
C LEU A 155 12.16 21.06 17.55
N PRO A 156 11.39 22.02 18.08
CA PRO A 156 9.96 21.86 18.24
C PRO A 156 9.26 21.88 16.87
N LEU A 157 8.25 21.04 16.71
CA LEU A 157 7.33 21.14 15.58
C LEU A 157 6.14 21.96 16.04
N VAL A 158 5.85 23.05 15.33
CA VAL A 158 4.70 23.91 15.63
C VAL A 158 3.82 23.94 14.40
N ARG A 159 2.60 23.44 14.55
CA ARG A 159 1.59 23.32 13.49
C ARG A 159 2.19 22.75 12.21
N TYR A 160 2.99 21.69 12.36
CA TYR A 160 3.70 21.05 11.27
C TYR A 160 2.73 20.20 10.44
N PRO A 161 2.54 20.47 9.14
CA PRO A 161 1.76 19.63 8.26
C PRO A 161 2.51 18.32 8.04
N THR A 162 1.91 17.20 8.45
CA THR A 162 2.55 15.89 8.29
C THR A 162 2.55 15.40 6.85
N GLY A 163 1.72 16.01 6.00
CA GLY A 163 1.44 15.48 4.67
C GLY A 163 0.69 14.16 4.73
N ASP A 164 0.02 13.81 5.83
CA ASP A 164 -0.77 12.58 5.96
C ASP A 164 -2.27 12.93 6.09
N LEU A 165 -3.09 12.29 5.26
CA LEU A 165 -4.54 12.44 5.26
C LEU A 165 -5.15 11.41 6.22
N ILE A 166 -6.04 11.86 7.10
CA ILE A 166 -6.72 11.01 8.07
C ILE A 166 -8.23 11.20 8.04
N GLU A 167 -8.94 10.19 8.53
CA GLU A 167 -10.36 10.22 8.86
C GLU A 167 -10.53 10.03 10.37
N VAL A 168 -11.30 10.91 11.00
CA VAL A 168 -11.72 10.76 12.40
C VAL A 168 -12.86 9.77 12.46
N LEU A 169 -12.67 8.67 13.17
CA LEU A 169 -13.70 7.63 13.33
C LEU A 169 -14.52 7.83 14.60
N ASP A 170 -13.82 8.08 15.71
CA ASP A 170 -14.43 8.33 17.00
C ASP A 170 -13.58 9.35 17.76
N PRO A 171 -14.06 10.58 18.00
CA PRO A 171 -13.26 11.63 18.64
C PRO A 171 -12.96 11.35 20.12
N PHE A 172 -13.70 10.47 20.80
CA PHE A 172 -13.56 10.22 22.24
C PHE A 172 -13.80 8.74 22.59
N ARG A 173 -13.15 7.84 21.87
CA ARG A 173 -13.24 6.41 22.14
C ARG A 173 -12.55 6.08 23.47
N THR A 174 -13.19 5.23 24.27
CA THR A 174 -12.58 4.65 25.47
C THR A 174 -12.31 3.16 25.25
N ASP A 175 -11.04 2.79 25.28
CA ASP A 175 -10.59 1.40 25.22
C ASP A 175 -10.17 0.93 26.62
N ARG A 176 -10.63 -0.26 27.00
CA ARG A 176 -10.32 -0.88 28.29
C ARG A 176 -9.21 -1.92 28.12
N VAL A 177 -8.11 -1.75 28.83
CA VAL A 177 -6.95 -2.64 28.77
C VAL A 177 -6.54 -3.13 30.15
N THR A 178 -5.98 -4.34 30.23
CA THR A 178 -5.41 -4.87 31.47
C THR A 178 -3.90 -4.66 31.47
N VAL A 179 -3.39 -3.96 32.49
CA VAL A 179 -1.96 -3.70 32.69
C VAL A 179 -1.60 -4.13 34.11
N PHE A 180 -0.68 -5.09 34.27
CA PHE A 180 -0.23 -5.62 35.56
C PHE A 180 -1.41 -5.89 36.54
N ASP A 181 -2.40 -6.64 36.06
CA ASP A 181 -3.62 -7.04 36.79
C ASP A 181 -4.63 -5.92 37.11
N SER A 182 -4.38 -4.70 36.65
CA SER A 182 -5.31 -3.57 36.78
C SER A 182 -6.01 -3.28 35.47
N GLN A 183 -7.32 -3.02 35.52
CA GLN A 183 -8.05 -2.50 34.36
C GLN A 183 -7.90 -0.99 34.28
N ILE A 184 -7.46 -0.51 33.11
CA ILE A 184 -7.23 0.89 32.82
C ILE A 184 -8.09 1.26 31.61
N ASP A 185 -8.84 2.35 31.76
CA ASP A 185 -9.58 2.97 30.66
C ASP A 185 -8.69 4.03 30.02
N ILE A 186 -8.44 3.88 28.71
CA ILE A 186 -7.66 4.81 27.90
C ILE A 186 -8.64 5.51 26.95
N SER A 187 -8.77 6.82 27.08
CA SER A 187 -9.64 7.63 26.22
C SER A 187 -8.80 8.46 25.26
N LEU A 188 -8.92 8.19 23.96
CA LEU A 188 -8.17 8.87 22.89
C LEU A 188 -9.08 9.11 21.67
N PRO A 189 -8.78 10.12 20.83
CA PRO A 189 -9.40 10.22 19.52
C PRO A 189 -8.86 9.13 18.60
N HIS A 190 -9.77 8.41 17.96
CA HIS A 190 -9.48 7.30 17.07
C HIS A 190 -9.62 7.71 15.61
N ILE A 191 -8.59 7.37 14.85
CA ILE A 191 -8.46 7.75 13.45
C ILE A 191 -8.18 6.55 12.55
N ARG A 192 -8.30 6.82 11.26
CA ARG A 192 -7.83 5.98 10.17
C ARG A 192 -6.94 6.81 9.25
N VAL A 193 -5.73 6.33 8.99
CA VAL A 193 -4.81 6.96 8.03
C VAL A 193 -5.24 6.59 6.62
N LEU A 194 -5.63 7.57 5.81
CA LEU A 194 -6.10 7.38 4.44
C LEU A 194 -4.93 7.28 3.45
N GLY A 195 -3.80 7.91 3.75
CA GLY A 195 -2.58 7.91 2.95
C GLY A 195 -1.77 9.18 3.16
N ARG A 196 -0.73 9.42 2.35
CA ARG A 196 -0.05 10.72 2.32
C ARG A 196 -0.74 11.67 1.36
N THR A 197 -0.82 12.95 1.68
CA THR A 197 -1.16 14.03 0.75
C THR A 197 -0.27 13.98 -0.50
N ALA A 198 1.01 13.63 -0.36
CA ALA A 198 1.93 13.45 -1.50
C ALA A 198 1.75 12.12 -2.28
N ASP A 199 1.20 11.09 -1.63
CA ASP A 199 0.86 9.80 -2.27
C ASP A 199 -0.59 9.79 -2.79
N SER A 200 -1.34 10.84 -2.46
CA SER A 200 -2.53 11.24 -3.18
C SER A 200 -2.09 11.95 -4.46
N LEU A 201 -2.84 11.76 -5.53
CA LEU A 201 -2.85 12.76 -6.59
C LEU A 201 -3.33 14.09 -5.99
N ASP A 202 -2.42 14.92 -5.48
CA ASP A 202 -2.66 16.35 -5.38
C ASP A 202 -2.18 17.04 -6.66
N TYR A 203 -3.17 17.54 -7.40
CA TYR A 203 -3.04 18.17 -8.71
C TYR A 203 -2.87 19.67 -8.54
N GLY A 204 -1.89 20.07 -7.72
CA GLY A 204 -1.72 21.46 -7.31
C GLY A 204 -0.26 21.82 -7.17
N ASP A 205 0.51 21.75 -8.25
CA ASP A 205 1.62 22.69 -8.47
C ASP A 205 1.96 22.79 -9.96
N GLN A 206 2.41 23.99 -10.34
CA GLN A 206 2.37 24.57 -11.69
C GLN A 206 3.32 23.99 -12.74
N ASP A 207 3.87 22.79 -12.55
CA ASP A 207 4.56 22.08 -13.61
C ASP A 207 3.85 20.75 -13.91
N GLU A 208 3.27 20.67 -15.11
CA GLU A 208 2.72 19.47 -15.74
C GLU A 208 1.37 18.92 -15.22
N SER A 209 0.33 19.71 -15.45
CA SER A 209 -1.08 19.35 -15.29
C SER A 209 -1.49 18.15 -16.16
N GLY A 210 -2.07 17.12 -15.55
CA GLY A 210 -2.70 15.99 -16.25
C GLY A 210 -3.85 15.43 -15.43
N ASN A 211 -5.00 16.08 -15.48
CA ASN A 211 -6.28 15.55 -14.98
C ASN A 211 -6.65 14.27 -15.75
N PHE A 212 -7.12 13.22 -15.07
CA PHE A 212 -8.14 12.37 -15.67
C PHE A 212 -9.48 12.86 -15.16
N MET A 213 -10.03 13.87 -15.84
CA MET A 213 -11.34 14.45 -15.58
C MET A 213 -11.61 14.93 -14.12
N GLY A 214 -10.58 15.28 -13.35
CA GLY A 214 -10.73 16.00 -12.07
C GLY A 214 -10.89 15.15 -10.79
N VAL A 215 -10.57 13.85 -10.81
CA VAL A 215 -10.77 12.93 -9.65
C VAL A 215 -9.43 12.42 -9.07
N LYS A 216 -9.30 12.36 -7.73
CA LYS A 216 -8.09 11.89 -7.00
C LYS A 216 -8.12 10.36 -6.74
N ILE A 217 -6.97 9.68 -6.86
CA ILE A 217 -6.81 8.24 -6.53
C ILE A 217 -5.82 8.08 -5.38
N TYR A 218 -6.14 7.18 -4.44
CA TYR A 218 -5.25 6.75 -3.37
C TYR A 218 -4.93 5.27 -3.53
N SER A 219 -3.66 4.88 -3.34
CA SER A 219 -3.20 3.49 -3.44
C SER A 219 -3.92 2.56 -2.46
N ARG A 220 -4.36 3.08 -1.31
CA ARG A 220 -5.17 2.36 -0.31
C ARG A 220 -6.44 1.75 -0.93
N PHE A 221 -7.21 2.50 -1.72
CA PHE A 221 -8.46 1.99 -2.30
C PHE A 221 -8.21 0.81 -3.22
N VAL A 222 -7.17 0.93 -4.07
CA VAL A 222 -6.78 -0.15 -4.97
C VAL A 222 -6.26 -1.35 -4.17
N ASN A 223 -5.50 -1.12 -3.11
CA ASN A 223 -5.02 -2.17 -2.21
C ASN A 223 -6.18 -2.93 -1.56
N GLU A 224 -7.12 -2.24 -0.92
CA GLU A 224 -8.28 -2.86 -0.26
C GLU A 224 -9.14 -3.64 -1.27
N THR A 225 -9.34 -3.09 -2.46
CA THR A 225 -10.17 -3.70 -3.51
C THR A 225 -9.52 -4.92 -4.14
N LEU A 226 -8.22 -4.85 -4.45
CA LEU A 226 -7.52 -5.91 -5.17
C LEU A 226 -7.00 -7.00 -4.24
N TYR A 227 -6.45 -6.64 -3.07
CA TYR A 227 -5.94 -7.61 -2.12
C TYR A 227 -7.02 -8.22 -1.22
N GLY A 228 -8.12 -7.51 -0.95
CA GLY A 228 -9.18 -7.98 -0.06
C GLY A 228 -9.86 -9.29 -0.52
N LYS A 229 -9.81 -9.62 -1.81
CA LYS A 229 -10.34 -10.86 -2.39
C LYS A 229 -9.26 -11.83 -2.89
N GLY A 230 -7.98 -11.51 -2.66
CA GLY A 230 -6.82 -12.32 -3.06
C GLY A 230 -6.61 -12.47 -4.58
N GLY A 231 -5.53 -13.15 -4.95
CA GLY A 231 -5.22 -13.52 -6.34
C GLY A 231 -4.38 -12.50 -7.10
N VAL A 232 -4.16 -11.32 -6.54
CA VAL A 232 -3.27 -10.28 -7.05
C VAL A 232 -2.01 -10.24 -6.20
N LYS A 233 -0.85 -10.38 -6.83
CA LYS A 233 0.46 -10.29 -6.18
C LYS A 233 0.99 -8.87 -6.17
N TRP A 234 0.78 -8.14 -7.28
CA TRP A 234 1.21 -6.75 -7.44
C TRP A 234 0.30 -6.02 -8.42
N TRP A 235 0.20 -4.71 -8.29
CA TRP A 235 -0.52 -3.86 -9.22
C TRP A 235 0.21 -2.53 -9.42
N GLU A 236 0.07 -1.96 -10.60
CA GLU A 236 0.54 -0.62 -10.94
C GLU A 236 -0.54 0.11 -11.75
N LEU A 237 -0.72 1.39 -11.48
CA LEU A 237 -1.69 2.24 -12.15
C LEU A 237 -0.95 3.32 -12.95
N TYR A 238 -1.24 3.37 -14.24
CA TYR A 238 -0.62 4.29 -15.18
C TYR A 238 -1.66 5.29 -15.67
N ASN A 239 -1.37 6.58 -15.49
CA ASN A 239 -2.05 7.64 -16.22
C ASN A 239 -1.25 7.94 -17.49
N VAL A 240 -1.77 7.47 -18.62
CA VAL A 240 -1.19 7.70 -19.93
C VAL A 240 -1.76 9.00 -20.49
N ARG A 241 -0.92 10.04 -20.58
CA ARG A 241 -1.28 11.38 -21.07
C ARG A 241 -1.46 11.39 -22.60
N ASP A 242 -2.46 10.65 -23.08
CA ASP A 242 -3.02 10.79 -24.43
C ASP A 242 -4.07 11.93 -24.45
N ASN A 243 -4.57 12.31 -25.63
CA ASN A 243 -5.70 13.25 -25.75
C ASN A 243 -6.93 12.54 -26.37
N PRO A 244 -7.94 12.16 -25.58
CA PRO A 244 -8.04 12.23 -24.12
C PRO A 244 -7.20 11.17 -23.41
N ALA A 245 -6.85 11.44 -22.15
CA ALA A 245 -6.00 10.58 -21.31
C ALA A 245 -6.60 9.17 -21.15
N ARG A 246 -5.75 8.20 -20.80
CA ARG A 246 -6.14 6.80 -20.62
C ARG A 246 -5.59 6.27 -19.31
N LEU A 247 -6.43 5.58 -18.55
CA LEU A 247 -6.06 4.94 -17.30
C LEU A 247 -5.78 3.46 -17.57
N VAL A 248 -4.58 2.99 -17.23
CA VAL A 248 -4.20 1.60 -17.43
C VAL A 248 -3.79 0.96 -16.11
N MET A 249 -4.54 -0.05 -15.69
CA MET A 249 -4.24 -0.88 -14.52
C MET A 249 -3.44 -2.10 -14.97
N VAL A 250 -2.21 -2.22 -14.52
CA VAL A 250 -1.35 -3.37 -14.75
C VAL A 250 -1.38 -4.24 -13.51
N VAL A 251 -1.73 -5.52 -13.66
CA VAL A 251 -1.89 -6.47 -12.55
C VAL A 251 -1.00 -7.69 -12.77
N ILE A 252 -0.27 -8.07 -11.72
CA ILE A 252 0.50 -9.30 -11.66
C ILE A 252 -0.24 -10.27 -10.74
N PRO A 253 -0.76 -11.40 -11.24
CA PRO A 253 -1.49 -12.36 -10.43
C PRO A 253 -0.53 -13.22 -9.57
N GLU A 254 -1.05 -13.79 -8.48
CA GLU A 254 -0.28 -14.70 -7.61
C GLU A 254 0.08 -16.02 -8.30
N LYS A 255 -0.83 -16.53 -9.14
CA LYS A 255 -0.72 -17.76 -9.92
C LYS A 255 -1.21 -17.50 -11.32
N GLU A 256 -0.79 -18.33 -12.27
CA GLU A 256 -1.23 -18.20 -13.66
C GLU A 256 -2.76 -18.38 -13.74
N PRO A 257 -3.52 -17.36 -14.17
CA PRO A 257 -4.96 -17.50 -14.31
C PRO A 257 -5.30 -18.50 -15.41
N LEU A 258 -6.32 -19.33 -15.19
CA LEU A 258 -6.84 -20.25 -16.22
C LEU A 258 -7.32 -19.49 -17.47
N ASP A 259 -7.87 -18.30 -17.26
CA ASP A 259 -8.31 -17.37 -18.29
C ASP A 259 -7.95 -15.94 -17.86
N ARG A 260 -6.99 -15.33 -18.57
CA ARG A 260 -6.51 -13.97 -18.28
C ARG A 260 -7.55 -12.90 -18.62
N ALA A 261 -8.37 -13.10 -19.65
CA ALA A 261 -9.40 -12.15 -20.02
C ALA A 261 -10.51 -12.11 -18.96
N ARG A 262 -10.94 -13.28 -18.50
CA ARG A 262 -11.88 -13.39 -17.38
C ARG A 262 -11.32 -12.82 -16.08
N PHE A 263 -10.05 -13.07 -15.78
CA PHE A 263 -9.39 -12.47 -14.61
C PHE A 263 -9.34 -10.94 -14.72
N GLY A 264 -8.96 -10.40 -15.88
CA GLY A 264 -8.98 -8.95 -16.13
C GLY A 264 -10.37 -8.33 -15.98
N ALA A 265 -11.41 -8.99 -16.49
CA ALA A 265 -12.80 -8.57 -16.32
C ALA A 265 -13.24 -8.62 -14.85
N GLU A 266 -12.77 -9.60 -14.09
CA GLU A 266 -13.03 -9.67 -12.65
C GLU A 266 -12.35 -8.53 -11.90
N ILE A 267 -11.09 -8.23 -12.19
CA ILE A 267 -10.36 -7.08 -11.61
C ILE A 267 -11.10 -5.78 -11.94
N ARG A 268 -11.51 -5.59 -13.20
CA ARG A 268 -12.32 -4.46 -13.63
C ARG A 268 -13.61 -4.37 -12.81
N LYS A 269 -14.34 -5.48 -12.65
CA LYS A 269 -15.57 -5.53 -11.83
C LYS A 269 -15.31 -5.24 -10.35
N ARG A 270 -14.17 -5.68 -9.79
CA ARG A 270 -13.80 -5.38 -8.39
C ARG A 270 -13.56 -3.88 -8.22
N LEU A 271 -12.83 -3.26 -9.15
CA LEU A 271 -12.53 -1.82 -9.16
C LEU A 271 -13.75 -0.93 -9.46
N LEU A 272 -14.82 -1.51 -10.02
CA LEU A 272 -16.10 -0.84 -10.32
C LEU A 272 -17.23 -1.26 -9.36
N GLY A 273 -16.94 -2.08 -8.34
CA GLY A 273 -17.96 -2.62 -7.45
C GLY A 273 -18.51 -1.58 -6.47
N GLU A 274 -19.73 -1.78 -5.99
CA GLU A 274 -20.45 -0.92 -5.04
C GLU A 274 -19.83 -0.91 -3.62
N GLN A 275 -18.58 -0.47 -3.47
CA GLN A 275 -18.10 0.06 -2.20
C GLN A 275 -18.27 1.58 -2.20
N ILE A 276 -18.71 2.13 -1.07
CA ILE A 276 -19.13 3.53 -0.88
C ILE A 276 -18.03 4.55 -1.23
N ASP A 277 -16.78 4.11 -1.40
CA ASP A 277 -15.61 4.95 -1.69
C ASP A 277 -14.85 4.56 -2.99
N VAL A 278 -15.43 3.79 -3.91
CA VAL A 278 -14.79 3.58 -5.23
C VAL A 278 -14.67 4.93 -5.95
N PRO A 279 -13.46 5.34 -6.40
CA PRO A 279 -13.32 6.60 -7.12
C PRO A 279 -14.17 6.57 -8.40
N GLN A 280 -15.14 7.51 -8.51
CA GLN A 280 -15.97 7.76 -9.71
C GLN A 280 -15.17 7.80 -11.01
N MET A 281 -13.85 7.99 -10.94
CA MET A 281 -12.95 7.93 -12.09
C MET A 281 -12.93 6.56 -12.80
N PHE A 282 -12.97 5.43 -12.09
CA PHE A 282 -12.96 4.13 -12.79
C PHE A 282 -14.24 3.95 -13.62
N GLU A 283 -15.37 4.43 -13.09
CA GLU A 283 -16.65 4.51 -13.80
C GLU A 283 -16.54 5.46 -15.00
N ILE A 284 -16.12 6.71 -14.80
CA ILE A 284 -15.92 7.70 -15.88
C ILE A 284 -14.95 7.17 -16.95
N ALA A 285 -13.84 6.56 -16.55
CA ALA A 285 -12.85 6.00 -17.47
C ALA A 285 -13.41 4.80 -18.23
N CYS A 286 -14.27 3.99 -17.60
CA CYS A 286 -15.01 2.92 -18.27
C CYS A 286 -16.04 3.46 -19.26
N ASP A 287 -16.82 4.47 -18.86
CA ASP A 287 -17.83 5.12 -19.71
C ASP A 287 -17.19 5.73 -20.96
N LEU A 288 -16.02 6.36 -20.79
CA LEU A 288 -15.23 6.91 -21.87
C LEU A 288 -14.48 5.85 -22.70
N ARG A 289 -14.55 4.56 -22.33
CA ARG A 289 -13.75 3.45 -22.92
C ARG A 289 -12.25 3.75 -22.91
N ARG A 290 -11.77 4.31 -21.80
CA ARG A 290 -10.39 4.73 -21.54
C ARG A 290 -9.81 4.08 -20.27
N PHE A 291 -10.41 3.01 -19.79
CA PHE A 291 -9.87 2.18 -18.72
C PHE A 291 -9.51 0.79 -19.23
N ASP A 292 -8.22 0.46 -19.15
CA ASP A 292 -7.71 -0.86 -19.53
C ASP A 292 -7.15 -1.59 -18.32
N VAL A 293 -7.37 -2.91 -18.28
CA VAL A 293 -6.73 -3.80 -17.32
C VAL A 293 -5.82 -4.76 -18.08
N ILE A 294 -4.52 -4.67 -17.82
CA ILE A 294 -3.50 -5.55 -18.38
C ILE A 294 -3.09 -6.56 -17.33
N VAL A 295 -3.30 -7.85 -17.61
CA VAL A 295 -2.90 -8.95 -16.73
C VAL A 295 -1.56 -9.51 -17.22
N LEU A 296 -0.50 -9.27 -16.45
CA LEU A 296 0.83 -9.81 -16.70
C LEU A 296 0.95 -11.27 -16.24
N ARG A 297 2.06 -11.90 -16.58
CA ARG A 297 2.42 -13.24 -16.07
C ARG A 297 2.86 -13.14 -14.61
N PRO A 298 2.63 -14.15 -13.75
CA PRO A 298 3.13 -14.14 -12.37
C PRO A 298 4.64 -13.91 -12.25
N ALA A 299 5.42 -14.38 -13.23
CA ALA A 299 6.87 -14.20 -13.29
C ALA A 299 7.30 -12.73 -13.43
N ALA A 300 6.43 -11.83 -13.90
CA ALA A 300 6.73 -10.40 -13.97
C ALA A 300 7.02 -9.79 -12.58
N TYR A 301 6.59 -10.45 -11.50
CA TYR A 301 6.91 -10.03 -10.13
C TYR A 301 8.42 -10.06 -9.83
N ASP A 302 9.20 -10.88 -10.54
CA ASP A 302 10.64 -11.01 -10.29
C ASP A 302 11.36 -9.67 -10.52
N VAL A 303 10.85 -8.83 -11.42
CA VAL A 303 11.36 -7.48 -11.68
C VAL A 303 11.11 -6.57 -10.48
N ILE A 304 9.91 -6.64 -9.90
CA ILE A 304 9.55 -5.88 -8.70
C ILE A 304 10.39 -6.34 -7.51
N GLN A 305 10.55 -7.65 -7.35
CA GLN A 305 11.39 -8.22 -6.29
C GLN A 305 12.86 -7.79 -6.45
N ALA A 306 13.40 -7.76 -7.68
CA ALA A 306 14.75 -7.29 -7.95
C ALA A 306 14.92 -5.80 -7.64
N GLU A 307 13.89 -4.98 -7.85
CA GLU A 307 13.89 -3.57 -7.46
C GLU A 307 13.88 -3.40 -5.93
N ILE A 308 13.03 -4.15 -5.23
CA ILE A 308 13.00 -4.18 -3.76
C ILE A 308 14.37 -4.59 -3.23
N ASP A 309 14.93 -5.68 -3.73
CA ASP A 309 16.25 -6.18 -3.34
C ASP A 309 17.37 -5.16 -3.59
N ARG A 310 17.31 -4.42 -4.70
CA ARG A 310 18.27 -3.35 -5.02
C ARG A 310 18.19 -2.21 -4.01
N ARG A 311 16.96 -1.76 -3.67
CA ARG A 311 16.73 -0.69 -2.70
C ARG A 311 17.18 -1.10 -1.29
N VAL A 312 16.95 -2.36 -0.92
CA VAL A 312 17.44 -2.96 0.34
C VAL A 312 18.97 -2.99 0.37
N LYS A 313 19.63 -3.46 -0.70
CA LYS A 313 21.10 -3.48 -0.81
C LYS A 313 21.73 -2.09 -0.76
N ALA A 314 21.01 -1.06 -1.22
CA ALA A 314 21.47 0.33 -1.20
C ALA A 314 21.34 1.01 0.18
N GLY A 315 20.86 0.31 1.22
CA GLY A 315 20.78 0.84 2.58
C GLY A 315 19.81 2.01 2.74
N ARG A 316 18.81 2.11 1.86
CA ARG A 316 17.80 3.18 1.93
C ARG A 316 16.93 3.02 3.18
N SER A 317 16.44 4.14 3.73
CA SER A 317 15.55 4.15 4.88
C SER A 317 14.28 3.33 4.61
N ILE A 318 13.66 2.78 5.66
CA ILE A 318 12.54 1.83 5.56
C ILE A 318 11.38 2.37 4.70
N GLY A 319 11.10 3.68 4.75
CA GLY A 319 10.07 4.34 3.93
C GLY A 319 10.40 4.44 2.43
N GLN A 320 11.67 4.37 2.04
CA GLN A 320 12.11 4.46 0.64
C GLN A 320 12.30 3.08 -0.03
N MET A 321 12.06 1.99 0.70
CA MET A 321 12.20 0.63 0.17
C MET A 321 11.09 0.25 -0.80
N LYS A 322 9.92 0.90 -0.73
CA LYS A 322 8.72 0.52 -1.50
C LYS A 322 8.76 1.06 -2.94
N PRO A 323 8.62 0.19 -3.97
CA PRO A 323 8.39 0.63 -5.34
C PRO A 323 7.11 1.46 -5.45
N LYS A 324 7.08 2.42 -6.38
CA LYS A 324 5.88 3.23 -6.61
C LYS A 324 4.83 2.39 -7.32
N HIS A 325 3.56 2.55 -6.94
CA HIS A 325 2.44 1.88 -7.60
C HIS A 325 1.77 2.74 -8.67
N ILE A 326 1.91 4.06 -8.63
CA ILE A 326 1.20 4.98 -9.53
C ILE A 326 2.22 5.76 -10.35
N HIS A 327 2.02 5.78 -11.66
CA HIS A 327 2.94 6.36 -12.64
C HIS A 327 2.19 7.30 -13.59
N LYS A 328 2.86 8.39 -13.99
CA LYS A 328 2.45 9.25 -15.10
C LYS A 328 3.36 8.98 -16.28
N ILE A 329 2.79 8.81 -17.47
CA ILE A 329 3.54 8.52 -18.68
C ILE A 329 3.02 9.39 -19.82
N ASP A 330 3.94 9.95 -20.59
CA ASP A 330 3.63 10.80 -21.74
C ASP A 330 3.33 9.93 -22.98
N GLY A 331 2.07 9.53 -23.08
CA GLY A 331 1.52 8.86 -24.25
C GLY A 331 1.72 7.34 -24.32
N MET A 332 0.92 6.70 -25.18
CA MET A 332 0.86 5.24 -25.30
C MET A 332 2.19 4.59 -25.74
N GLN A 333 3.01 5.30 -26.51
CA GLN A 333 4.31 4.78 -26.95
C GLN A 333 5.28 4.63 -25.79
N ALA A 334 5.42 5.66 -24.95
CA ALA A 334 6.24 5.58 -23.75
C ALA A 334 5.72 4.50 -22.78
N PHE A 335 4.41 4.29 -22.72
CA PHE A 335 3.85 3.22 -21.90
C PHE A 335 4.21 1.82 -22.44
N ARG A 336 4.15 1.63 -23.76
CA ARG A 336 4.59 0.38 -24.41
C ARG A 336 6.07 0.11 -24.16
N GLU A 337 6.91 1.14 -24.25
CA GLU A 337 8.33 1.03 -23.95
C GLU A 337 8.56 0.60 -22.51
N VAL A 338 7.84 1.20 -21.55
CA VAL A 338 7.90 0.78 -20.14
C VAL A 338 7.48 -0.67 -19.96
N LEU A 339 6.38 -1.13 -20.57
CA LEU A 339 5.96 -2.53 -20.45
C LEU A 339 6.96 -3.50 -21.08
N ARG A 340 7.55 -3.13 -22.22
CA ARG A 340 8.55 -3.96 -22.90
C ARG A 340 9.85 -4.03 -22.11
N GLU A 341 10.36 -2.89 -21.64
CA GLU A 341 11.64 -2.81 -20.94
C GLU A 341 11.56 -3.33 -19.51
N LYS A 342 10.47 -3.03 -18.80
CA LYS A 342 10.30 -3.43 -17.41
C LYS A 342 9.77 -4.86 -17.29
N TYR A 343 8.85 -5.30 -18.15
CA TYR A 343 8.14 -6.56 -17.96
C TYR A 343 8.29 -7.57 -19.09
N GLU A 344 9.09 -7.27 -20.12
CA GLU A 344 9.21 -8.07 -21.35
C GLU A 344 7.82 -8.39 -21.94
N HIS A 345 6.91 -7.41 -21.83
CA HIS A 345 5.54 -7.53 -22.28
C HIS A 345 5.30 -6.64 -23.48
N GLU A 346 4.98 -7.25 -24.62
CA GLU A 346 4.58 -6.54 -25.83
C GLU A 346 3.06 -6.39 -25.87
N LEU A 347 2.60 -5.14 -25.91
CA LEU A 347 1.21 -4.82 -26.20
C LEU A 347 0.95 -4.98 -27.70
N PRO A 348 -0.22 -5.52 -28.11
CA PRO A 348 -0.65 -5.50 -29.50
C PRO A 348 -0.70 -4.06 -30.04
N LEU A 349 -0.41 -3.89 -31.33
CA LEU A 349 -0.57 -2.60 -32.03
C LEU A 349 -2.06 -2.17 -32.03
N ALA A 350 -2.29 -0.86 -32.13
CA ALA A 350 -3.55 -0.21 -31.73
C ALA A 350 -4.81 -0.59 -32.53
N ASP A 351 -4.71 -1.45 -33.54
CA ASP A 351 -5.86 -1.91 -34.32
C ASP A 351 -6.55 -3.16 -33.74
N ASP A 352 -5.92 -3.85 -32.79
CA ASP A 352 -6.46 -5.08 -32.18
C ASP A 352 -7.02 -4.91 -30.75
N LEU A 353 -7.04 -3.68 -30.21
CA LEU A 353 -7.68 -3.37 -28.92
C LEU A 353 -9.19 -3.07 -29.06
N SER A 354 -9.80 -3.43 -30.19
CA SER A 354 -11.26 -3.49 -30.30
C SER A 354 -11.79 -4.76 -29.62
N ILE A 355 -11.70 -4.80 -28.28
CA ILE A 355 -12.40 -5.81 -27.50
C ILE A 355 -13.90 -5.49 -27.57
N SER A 356 -14.54 -6.24 -28.47
CA SER A 356 -15.92 -6.73 -28.53
C SER A 356 -17.00 -5.99 -27.72
N PRO A 357 -18.13 -5.56 -28.33
CA PRO A 357 -19.27 -5.05 -27.58
C PRO A 357 -19.80 -6.13 -26.62
N ASP A 358 -20.16 -5.70 -25.40
CA ASP A 358 -20.82 -6.51 -24.40
C ASP A 358 -22.03 -7.26 -25.01
N PRO A 359 -22.13 -8.61 -24.92
CA PRO A 359 -23.30 -9.35 -25.39
C PRO A 359 -24.56 -9.11 -24.55
N LEU A 360 -24.47 -8.30 -23.49
CA LEU A 360 -25.54 -8.09 -22.51
C LEU A 360 -26.31 -6.77 -22.69
N LEU A 361 -25.96 -5.95 -23.70
CA LEU A 361 -26.67 -4.70 -24.01
C LEU A 361 -27.50 -4.76 -25.30
N SER A 362 -27.45 -5.86 -26.07
CA SER A 362 -28.17 -5.98 -27.35
C SER A 362 -29.62 -6.51 -27.24
N VAL A 363 -30.18 -6.63 -26.03
CA VAL A 363 -31.56 -7.14 -25.82
C VAL A 363 -32.53 -6.02 -25.41
N ALA A 364 -32.06 -4.78 -25.23
CA ALA A 364 -32.90 -3.67 -24.77
C ALA A 364 -33.31 -2.66 -25.86
N GLU A 365 -32.91 -2.83 -27.13
CA GLU A 365 -33.23 -1.87 -28.21
C GLU A 365 -34.17 -2.42 -29.31
N GLU A 366 -34.80 -3.58 -29.12
CA GLU A 366 -35.82 -4.10 -30.06
C GLU A 366 -37.28 -4.00 -29.58
N GLN A 367 -37.52 -3.28 -28.48
CA GLN A 367 -38.89 -2.92 -28.06
C GLN A 367 -38.94 -1.50 -27.50
N LEU A 368 -38.98 -0.50 -28.38
CA LEU A 368 -39.67 0.79 -28.17
C LEU A 368 -39.83 1.54 -29.49
#